data_AF-A0A8J6V9A0-F1
#
_entry.id   AF-A0A8J6V9A0-F1
#
_cell.length_a   1.000
_cell.length_b   1.000
_cell.length_c   1.000
_cell.angle_alpha   90.00
_cell.angle_beta   90.00
_cell.angle_gamma   90.00
#
_symmetry.space_group_name_H-M   'P 1'
#
loop_
_entity.id
_entity.type
_entity.pdbx_description
1 polymer ?
#
loop_
_entity_poly.entity_id
_entity_poly.type
_entity_poly.pdbx_seq_one_letter_code
_entity_poly.pdbx_strand_id
1 'polypeptide(L)'
;MNEKFAEVVTQCRKPTIELLRKVLSARQGFSEIESNFITYMAGFSHHEIAESLFSDFNLSFLKGTSIFFDKENNKFHFKILLNDQNHYCSKLHMGRIERDYNSPMFWSKMEFRDKDGLYIDSLGKQLRGCSGEQVRAYIAQGTSGISENVVSYQRDLQGYCVVTHFVRAAEPNTDINVKTVFSRVTACIFVNTSEKSFYNLSLYQFQHRTELYPLLKSIYWYVIDAIPPEKVIDFLHKIKADFKLMQYAGTKHDYLQEVLPEIELMVLERCNQLLRTP
;
A
#
# COMPACT_ATOMS: atom_id res chain seq x y z
N MET A 1 -20.22 -7.94 10.48
CA MET A 1 -19.90 -6.83 9.56
C MET A 1 -21.22 -6.22 9.12
N ASN A 2 -21.38 -4.90 9.20
CA ASN A 2 -22.62 -4.20 8.87
C ASN A 2 -22.99 -4.41 7.39
N GLU A 3 -24.22 -4.84 7.07
CA GLU A 3 -24.66 -5.10 5.68
C GLU A 3 -24.50 -3.86 4.79
N LYS A 4 -24.79 -2.68 5.35
CA LYS A 4 -24.60 -1.39 4.67
C LYS A 4 -23.12 -1.11 4.37
N PHE A 5 -22.21 -1.49 5.28
CA PHE A 5 -20.77 -1.36 5.05
C PHE A 5 -20.30 -2.30 3.95
N ALA A 6 -20.74 -3.56 3.96
CA ALA A 6 -20.41 -4.53 2.92
C ALA A 6 -20.91 -4.08 1.53
N GLU A 7 -22.09 -3.49 1.45
CA GLU A 7 -22.63 -2.87 0.23
C GLU A 7 -21.74 -1.71 -0.24
N VAL A 8 -21.38 -0.80 0.66
CA VAL A 8 -20.51 0.36 0.37
C VAL A 8 -19.12 -0.09 -0.10
N VAL A 9 -18.52 -1.08 0.54
CA VAL A 9 -17.23 -1.66 0.11
C VAL A 9 -17.36 -2.33 -1.26
N THR A 10 -18.49 -2.96 -1.56
CA THR A 10 -18.76 -3.52 -2.89
C THR A 10 -18.93 -2.43 -3.94
N GLN A 11 -19.48 -1.27 -3.57
CA GLN A 11 -19.55 -0.09 -4.44
C GLN A 11 -18.17 0.53 -4.66
N CYS A 12 -17.29 0.59 -3.64
CA CYS A 12 -15.88 1.00 -3.80
C CYS A 12 -15.14 0.13 -4.82
N ARG A 13 -15.43 -1.17 -4.84
CA ARG A 13 -14.94 -2.14 -5.83
C ARG A 13 -15.51 -1.94 -7.24
N LYS A 14 -16.30 -0.88 -7.46
CA LYS A 14 -16.85 -0.45 -8.75
C LYS A 14 -16.79 1.08 -8.92
N PRO A 15 -15.67 1.82 -8.67
CA PRO A 15 -15.77 3.25 -8.51
C PRO A 15 -15.87 3.91 -9.88
N THR A 16 -17.06 4.42 -10.16
CA THR A 16 -17.20 5.66 -10.92
C THR A 16 -17.04 6.84 -9.96
N ILE A 17 -16.86 8.05 -10.49
CA ILE A 17 -16.81 9.28 -9.70
C ILE A 17 -18.09 9.41 -8.84
N GLU A 18 -19.26 9.10 -9.39
CA GLU A 18 -20.54 9.16 -8.68
C GLU A 18 -20.61 8.18 -7.51
N LEU A 19 -20.13 6.95 -7.71
CA LEU A 19 -20.10 5.94 -6.67
C LEU A 19 -19.09 6.31 -5.57
N LEU A 20 -17.89 6.78 -5.92
CA LEU A 20 -16.93 7.27 -4.92
C LEU A 20 -17.49 8.44 -4.11
N ARG A 21 -18.17 9.39 -4.76
CA ARG A 21 -18.83 10.50 -4.08
C ARG A 21 -19.87 9.99 -3.08
N LYS A 22 -20.73 9.05 -3.48
CA LYS A 22 -21.73 8.44 -2.59
C LYS A 22 -21.07 7.74 -1.39
N VAL A 23 -20.02 6.98 -1.63
CA VAL A 23 -19.30 6.23 -0.57
C VAL A 23 -18.58 7.20 0.38
N LEU A 24 -17.87 8.20 -0.14
CA LEU A 24 -17.18 9.21 0.66
C LEU A 24 -18.16 10.02 1.51
N SER A 25 -19.34 10.38 0.98
CA SER A 25 -20.41 11.01 1.78
C SER A 25 -20.93 10.08 2.86
N ALA A 26 -21.10 8.78 2.57
CA ALA A 26 -21.62 7.82 3.52
C ALA A 26 -20.67 7.53 4.69
N ARG A 27 -19.35 7.81 4.54
CA ARG A 27 -18.30 7.50 5.53
C ARG A 27 -18.61 8.06 6.92
N GLN A 28 -19.24 9.23 7.01
CA GLN A 28 -19.60 9.90 8.27
C GLN A 28 -20.60 9.10 9.12
N GLY A 29 -21.37 8.20 8.49
CA GLY A 29 -22.36 7.36 9.18
C GLY A 29 -21.82 6.00 9.64
N PHE A 30 -20.51 5.74 9.51
CA PHE A 30 -19.88 4.49 9.89
C PHE A 30 -18.98 4.63 11.12
N SER A 31 -18.59 3.49 11.70
CA SER A 31 -17.58 3.50 12.76
C SER A 31 -16.26 4.10 12.26
N GLU A 32 -15.42 4.58 13.18
CA GLU A 32 -14.13 5.17 12.84
C GLU A 32 -13.28 4.26 11.95
N ILE A 33 -13.24 2.98 12.30
CA ILE A 33 -12.52 1.93 11.57
C ILE A 33 -13.02 1.79 10.13
N GLU A 34 -14.34 1.71 9.95
CA GLU A 34 -14.97 1.57 8.64
C GLU A 34 -14.79 2.84 7.80
N SER A 35 -14.86 4.03 8.43
CA SER A 35 -14.59 5.32 7.79
C SER A 35 -13.13 5.43 7.33
N ASN A 36 -12.17 4.99 8.15
CA ASN A 36 -10.76 4.92 7.77
C ASN A 36 -10.55 3.99 6.57
N PHE A 37 -11.26 2.86 6.49
CA PHE A 37 -11.15 1.94 5.35
C PHE A 37 -11.76 2.50 4.07
N ILE A 38 -12.91 3.19 4.16
CA ILE A 38 -13.49 3.91 3.03
C ILE A 38 -12.50 4.97 2.52
N THR A 39 -11.89 5.71 3.45
CA THR A 39 -10.89 6.73 3.16
C THR A 39 -9.64 6.11 2.52
N TYR A 40 -9.19 4.95 3.01
CA TYR A 40 -8.13 4.16 2.39
C TYR A 40 -8.47 3.76 0.96
N MET A 41 -9.66 3.25 0.70
CA MET A 41 -10.06 2.82 -0.65
C MET A 41 -10.05 4.01 -1.63
N ALA A 42 -10.57 5.17 -1.22
CA ALA A 42 -10.52 6.37 -2.04
C ALA A 42 -9.08 6.87 -2.26
N GLY A 43 -8.29 6.96 -1.18
CA GLY A 43 -6.92 7.47 -1.19
C GLY A 43 -5.93 6.54 -1.90
N PHE A 44 -5.85 5.27 -1.52
CA PHE A 44 -4.78 4.36 -1.94
C PHE A 44 -5.20 3.32 -2.97
N SER A 45 -6.49 3.00 -3.12
CA SER A 45 -6.93 2.04 -4.16
C SER A 45 -7.38 2.76 -5.44
N HIS A 46 -7.93 3.98 -5.31
CA HIS A 46 -8.60 4.69 -6.39
C HIS A 46 -8.10 6.12 -6.62
N HIS A 47 -6.87 6.44 -6.20
CA HIS A 47 -6.35 7.82 -6.20
C HIS A 47 -6.55 8.59 -7.52
N GLU A 48 -6.20 8.00 -8.67
CA GLU A 48 -6.34 8.61 -10.00
C GLU A 48 -7.77 9.04 -10.32
N ILE A 49 -8.77 8.35 -9.78
CA ILE A 49 -10.20 8.61 -10.03
C ILE A 49 -10.78 9.52 -8.95
N ALA A 50 -10.26 9.38 -7.72
CA ALA A 50 -10.78 10.07 -6.55
C ALA A 50 -10.17 11.47 -6.37
N GLU A 51 -9.05 11.78 -7.01
CA GLU A 51 -8.34 13.05 -6.83
C GLU A 51 -9.21 14.28 -7.12
N SER A 52 -10.08 14.20 -8.14
CA SER A 52 -11.02 15.29 -8.47
C SER A 52 -12.11 15.50 -7.41
N LEU A 53 -12.29 14.56 -6.47
CA LEU A 53 -13.31 14.60 -5.43
C LEU A 53 -12.72 14.95 -4.06
N PHE A 54 -11.41 14.81 -3.85
CA PHE A 54 -10.83 14.87 -2.51
C PHE A 54 -11.09 16.19 -1.78
N SER A 55 -11.02 17.32 -2.48
CA SER A 55 -11.33 18.62 -1.88
C SER A 55 -12.74 18.70 -1.30
N ASP A 56 -13.72 18.07 -1.96
CA ASP A 56 -15.14 18.06 -1.55
C ASP A 56 -15.34 17.34 -0.21
N PHE A 57 -14.38 16.48 0.16
CA PHE A 57 -14.43 15.64 1.35
C PHE A 57 -13.34 15.99 2.38
N ASN A 58 -12.67 17.13 2.25
CA ASN A 58 -11.56 17.55 3.13
C ASN A 58 -10.36 16.60 3.12
N LEU A 59 -10.19 15.90 2.00
CA LEU A 59 -9.14 14.94 1.75
C LEU A 59 -8.07 15.59 0.88
N SER A 60 -6.80 15.23 1.06
CA SER A 60 -5.73 15.66 0.15
C SER A 60 -4.47 14.84 0.32
N PHE A 61 -3.77 14.57 -0.78
CA PHE A 61 -2.39 14.11 -0.71
C PHE A 61 -1.45 15.26 -0.35
N LEU A 62 -0.48 15.00 0.52
CA LEU A 62 0.61 15.94 0.74
C LEU A 62 1.53 15.94 -0.49
N LYS A 63 1.78 17.13 -1.03
CA LYS A 63 2.48 17.34 -2.30
C LYS A 63 3.80 16.57 -2.35
N GLY A 64 3.97 15.76 -3.41
CA GLY A 64 5.20 15.00 -3.65
C GLY A 64 5.39 13.82 -2.69
N THR A 65 4.32 13.36 -2.03
CA THR A 65 4.36 12.20 -1.13
C THR A 65 3.16 11.29 -1.39
N SER A 66 3.22 10.06 -0.86
CA SER A 66 2.07 9.16 -0.79
C SER A 66 1.27 9.30 0.52
N ILE A 67 1.49 10.37 1.29
CA ILE A 67 0.80 10.60 2.57
C ILE A 67 -0.50 11.33 2.28
N PHE A 68 -1.58 10.79 2.84
CA PHE A 68 -2.92 11.31 2.65
C PHE A 68 -3.42 11.94 3.95
N PHE A 69 -3.93 13.17 3.86
CA PHE A 69 -4.41 13.94 5.00
C PHE A 69 -5.93 14.11 4.94
N ASP A 70 -6.62 13.60 5.96
CA ASP A 70 -8.03 13.86 6.24
C ASP A 70 -8.10 15.04 7.22
N LYS A 71 -8.35 16.23 6.67
CA LYS A 71 -8.37 17.49 7.43
C LYS A 71 -9.53 17.56 8.41
N GLU A 72 -10.66 16.96 8.05
CA GLU A 72 -11.87 16.95 8.88
C GLU A 72 -11.62 16.22 10.20
N ASN A 73 -10.90 15.10 10.14
CA ASN A 73 -10.61 14.26 11.31
C ASN A 73 -9.19 14.44 11.87
N ASN A 74 -8.39 15.34 11.29
CA ASN A 74 -6.98 15.56 11.63
C ASN A 74 -6.13 14.26 11.59
N LYS A 75 -6.28 13.48 10.52
CA LYS A 75 -5.63 12.16 10.36
C LYS A 75 -4.65 12.11 9.21
N PHE A 76 -3.43 11.61 9.49
CA PHE A 76 -2.47 11.24 8.46
C PHE A 76 -2.56 9.76 8.18
N HIS A 77 -2.95 9.42 6.96
CA HIS A 77 -2.95 8.06 6.44
C HIS A 77 -1.70 7.83 5.60
N PHE A 78 -1.02 6.72 5.85
CA PHE A 78 0.11 6.30 5.05
C PHE A 78 0.17 4.76 5.01
N LYS A 79 1.00 4.24 4.12
CA LYS A 79 0.99 2.83 3.76
C LYS A 79 2.35 2.20 3.94
N ILE A 80 2.37 1.07 4.65
CA ILE A 80 3.55 0.21 4.80
C ILE A 80 3.33 -1.08 4.02
N LEU A 81 4.19 -1.34 3.03
CA LEU A 81 4.20 -2.62 2.33
C LEU A 81 5.00 -3.65 3.14
N LEU A 82 4.37 -4.77 3.45
CA LEU A 82 5.02 -5.92 4.09
C LEU A 82 5.33 -6.96 3.02
N ASN A 83 6.61 -7.28 2.85
CA ASN A 83 7.03 -8.50 2.19
C ASN A 83 7.37 -9.53 3.27
N ASP A 84 6.34 -10.27 3.71
CA ASP A 84 6.46 -11.32 4.72
C ASP A 84 6.62 -12.69 4.06
N GLN A 85 7.73 -13.35 4.38
CA GLN A 85 7.92 -14.76 4.12
C GLN A 85 7.65 -15.47 5.45
N ASN A 86 6.45 -16.03 5.60
CA ASN A 86 5.85 -16.47 6.89
C ASN A 86 6.78 -17.31 7.78
N HIS A 87 7.76 -18.02 7.22
CA HIS A 87 8.72 -18.83 7.97
C HIS A 87 9.86 -18.03 8.61
N TYR A 88 10.09 -16.78 8.22
CA TYR A 88 11.16 -15.93 8.77
C TYR A 88 10.65 -14.89 9.76
N CYS A 89 9.42 -14.41 9.65
CA CYS A 89 8.93 -13.42 10.60
C CYS A 89 7.45 -13.63 10.93
N SER A 90 7.19 -14.17 12.12
CA SER A 90 5.82 -14.40 12.59
C SER A 90 5.06 -13.09 12.83
N LYS A 91 5.75 -12.03 13.25
CA LYS A 91 5.15 -10.74 13.62
C LYS A 91 4.83 -9.82 12.44
N LEU A 92 5.29 -10.15 11.22
CA LEU A 92 4.91 -9.46 9.99
C LEU A 92 3.73 -10.12 9.27
N HIS A 93 3.23 -11.25 9.79
CA HIS A 93 2.04 -11.91 9.25
C HIS A 93 0.77 -11.10 9.57
N MET A 94 -0.05 -10.80 8.56
CA MET A 94 -1.24 -9.94 8.72
C MET A 94 -2.18 -10.36 9.86
N GLY A 95 -2.45 -11.66 10.02
CA GLY A 95 -3.30 -12.14 11.13
C GLY A 95 -2.66 -12.00 12.52
N ARG A 96 -1.33 -11.91 12.61
CA ARG A 96 -0.64 -11.61 13.88
C ARG A 96 -0.71 -10.12 14.17
N ILE A 97 -0.58 -9.28 13.15
CA ILE A 97 -0.72 -7.83 13.28
C ILE A 97 -2.12 -7.48 13.81
N GLU A 98 -3.17 -8.06 13.21
CA GLU A 98 -4.55 -7.87 13.67
C GLU A 98 -4.69 -8.09 15.18
N ARG A 99 -4.17 -9.21 15.67
CA ARG A 99 -4.31 -9.59 17.07
C ARG A 99 -3.39 -8.79 17.99
N ASP A 100 -2.12 -8.66 17.63
CA ASP A 100 -1.10 -8.11 18.53
C ASP A 100 -1.16 -6.58 18.60
N TYR A 101 -1.72 -5.93 17.57
CA TYR A 101 -1.90 -4.48 17.49
C TYR A 101 -3.38 -4.07 17.53
N ASN A 102 -4.28 -5.00 17.89
CA ASN A 102 -5.73 -4.79 17.95
C ASN A 102 -6.28 -4.05 16.71
N SER A 103 -5.84 -4.50 15.53
CA SER A 103 -6.02 -3.80 14.26
C SER A 103 -7.00 -4.57 13.37
N PRO A 104 -8.05 -3.93 12.83
CA PRO A 104 -9.00 -4.60 11.96
C PRO A 104 -8.39 -4.97 10.60
N MET A 105 -8.78 -6.13 10.07
CA MET A 105 -8.38 -6.62 8.75
C MET A 105 -9.48 -6.42 7.71
N PHE A 106 -9.09 -5.96 6.53
CA PHE A 106 -9.95 -5.78 5.37
C PHE A 106 -9.45 -6.56 4.16
N TRP A 107 -10.36 -7.30 3.53
CA TRP A 107 -10.05 -8.22 2.44
C TRP A 107 -10.33 -7.62 1.07
N SER A 108 -9.55 -8.06 0.09
CA SER A 108 -9.41 -7.37 -1.19
C SER A 108 -9.22 -8.32 -2.37
N LYS A 109 -9.47 -7.85 -3.60
CA LYS A 109 -9.28 -8.59 -4.86
C LYS A 109 -8.70 -7.69 -5.96
N MET A 110 -8.06 -8.30 -6.96
CA MET A 110 -7.54 -7.60 -8.15
C MET A 110 -8.66 -7.30 -9.14
N GLU A 111 -8.67 -6.10 -9.72
CA GLU A 111 -9.73 -5.65 -10.63
C GLU A 111 -9.14 -4.83 -11.79
N PHE A 112 -9.53 -5.13 -13.03
CA PHE A 112 -8.96 -4.51 -14.24
C PHE A 112 -9.85 -3.39 -14.78
N ARG A 113 -9.25 -2.33 -15.33
CA ARG A 113 -9.99 -1.16 -15.81
C ARG A 113 -9.67 -0.84 -17.27
N ASP A 114 -10.65 -0.32 -18.00
CA ASP A 114 -10.40 0.29 -19.30
C ASP A 114 -9.76 1.69 -19.16
N LYS A 115 -9.41 2.28 -20.30
CA LYS A 115 -8.84 3.63 -20.44
C LYS A 115 -9.68 4.74 -19.81
N ASP A 116 -10.98 4.51 -19.61
CA ASP A 116 -11.94 5.46 -19.06
C ASP A 116 -12.16 5.22 -17.56
N GLY A 117 -11.41 4.28 -16.96
CA GLY A 117 -11.41 3.97 -15.54
C GLY A 117 -12.50 2.97 -15.11
N LEU A 118 -13.31 2.48 -16.04
CA LEU A 118 -14.41 1.53 -15.79
C LEU A 118 -13.88 0.10 -15.64
N TYR A 119 -14.48 -0.68 -14.74
CA TYR A 119 -14.06 -2.06 -14.58
C TYR A 119 -14.45 -2.96 -15.73
N ILE A 120 -13.54 -3.86 -16.06
CA ILE A 120 -13.76 -4.95 -16.99
C ILE A 120 -13.72 -6.27 -16.21
N ASP A 121 -14.88 -6.70 -15.72
CA ASP A 121 -15.05 -7.94 -14.94
C ASP A 121 -14.57 -9.19 -15.71
N SER A 122 -14.57 -9.17 -17.04
CA SER A 122 -14.14 -10.28 -17.91
C SER A 122 -12.65 -10.24 -18.28
N LEU A 123 -11.96 -9.10 -18.13
CA LEU A 123 -10.61 -8.93 -18.64
C LEU A 123 -9.61 -9.83 -17.93
N GLY A 124 -9.73 -10.02 -16.62
CA GLY A 124 -8.86 -10.96 -15.90
C GLY A 124 -8.99 -12.41 -16.38
N LYS A 125 -10.10 -12.80 -17.00
CA LYS A 125 -10.23 -14.10 -17.69
C LYS A 125 -9.62 -14.04 -19.09
N GLN A 126 -9.79 -12.94 -19.81
CA GLN A 126 -9.23 -12.75 -21.15
C GLN A 126 -7.69 -12.68 -21.14
N LEU A 127 -7.09 -11.92 -20.23
CA LEU A 127 -5.63 -11.78 -20.08
C LEU A 127 -4.95 -13.10 -19.70
N ARG A 128 -5.65 -14.01 -19.01
CA ARG A 128 -5.14 -15.36 -18.73
C ARG A 128 -4.96 -16.23 -19.98
N GLY A 129 -5.65 -15.89 -21.08
CA GLY A 129 -5.49 -16.53 -22.38
C GLY A 129 -4.57 -15.76 -23.35
N CYS A 130 -4.04 -14.61 -22.95
CA CYS A 130 -3.18 -13.77 -23.78
C CYS A 130 -1.70 -14.14 -23.63
N SER A 131 -0.91 -13.82 -24.65
CA SER A 131 0.56 -13.89 -24.57
C SER A 131 1.11 -12.87 -23.56
N GLY A 132 2.30 -13.11 -23.02
CA GLY A 132 2.95 -12.20 -22.08
C GLY A 132 3.15 -10.78 -22.63
N GLU A 133 3.36 -10.62 -23.94
CA GLU A 133 3.47 -9.29 -24.58
C GLU A 133 2.15 -8.54 -24.60
N GLN A 134 1.04 -9.22 -24.91
CA GLN A 134 -0.29 -8.61 -24.89
C GLN A 134 -0.70 -8.17 -23.49
N VAL A 135 -0.39 -9.00 -22.49
CA VAL A 135 -0.62 -8.65 -21.08
C VAL A 135 0.20 -7.41 -20.70
N ARG A 136 1.49 -7.36 -21.06
CA ARG A 136 2.36 -6.19 -20.81
C ARG A 136 1.89 -4.94 -21.54
N ALA A 137 1.48 -5.04 -22.80
CA ALA A 137 0.97 -3.91 -23.57
C ALA A 137 -0.31 -3.34 -22.96
N TYR A 138 -1.19 -4.19 -22.44
CA TYR A 138 -2.38 -3.76 -21.72
C TYR A 138 -2.03 -3.06 -20.40
N ILE A 139 -1.14 -3.65 -19.59
CA ILE A 139 -0.65 -3.05 -18.34
C ILE A 139 -0.01 -1.68 -18.57
N ALA A 140 0.74 -1.53 -19.66
CA ALA A 140 1.40 -0.28 -20.01
C ALA A 140 0.40 0.87 -20.24
N GLN A 141 -0.88 0.58 -20.50
CA GLN A 141 -1.94 1.57 -20.59
C GLN A 141 -2.31 2.16 -19.22
N GLY A 142 -1.78 1.61 -18.13
CA GLY A 142 -1.90 2.15 -16.78
C GLY A 142 -3.21 1.81 -16.06
N THR A 143 -4.11 1.06 -16.68
CA THR A 143 -5.47 0.88 -16.14
C THR A 143 -5.67 -0.49 -15.48
N SER A 144 -5.33 -0.55 -14.19
CA SER A 144 -5.74 -1.64 -13.29
C SER A 144 -5.78 -1.16 -11.84
N GLY A 145 -6.77 -1.61 -11.07
CA GLY A 145 -6.89 -1.39 -9.64
C GLY A 145 -6.45 -2.62 -8.86
N ILE A 146 -5.42 -2.49 -8.02
CA ILE A 146 -5.17 -3.51 -6.98
C ILE A 146 -5.97 -3.10 -5.76
N SER A 147 -6.82 -4.01 -5.28
CA SER A 147 -7.19 -3.98 -3.87
C SER A 147 -6.23 -4.91 -3.11
N GLU A 148 -5.72 -4.46 -1.97
CA GLU A 148 -4.70 -5.14 -1.17
C GLU A 148 -5.25 -5.63 0.17
N ASN A 149 -4.68 -6.71 0.71
CA ASN A 149 -5.07 -7.15 2.05
C ASN A 149 -4.51 -6.14 3.04
N VAL A 150 -5.40 -5.42 3.70
CA VAL A 150 -5.07 -4.25 4.49
C VAL A 150 -5.39 -4.54 5.94
N VAL A 151 -4.45 -4.23 6.83
CA VAL A 151 -4.69 -4.14 8.26
C VAL A 151 -4.42 -2.70 8.66
N SER A 152 -5.39 -2.03 9.26
CA SER A 152 -5.22 -0.63 9.67
C SER A 152 -4.91 -0.55 11.16
N TYR A 153 -3.82 0.11 11.51
CA TYR A 153 -3.44 0.44 12.88
C TYR A 153 -3.47 1.96 13.05
N GLN A 154 -3.90 2.45 14.21
CA GLN A 154 -3.95 3.88 14.48
C GLN A 154 -3.33 4.22 15.83
N ARG A 155 -2.68 5.37 15.90
CA ARG A 155 -2.09 5.90 17.13
C ARG A 155 -2.11 7.42 17.15
N ASP A 156 -2.36 8.00 18.32
CA ASP A 156 -2.22 9.44 18.54
C ASP A 156 -0.76 9.79 18.83
N LEU A 157 -0.20 10.72 18.06
CA LEU A 157 1.19 11.13 18.13
C LEU A 157 1.34 12.62 17.85
N GLN A 158 1.99 13.33 18.78
CA GLN A 158 2.28 14.77 18.66
C GLN A 158 1.05 15.63 18.30
N GLY A 159 -0.15 15.26 18.78
CA GLY A 159 -1.39 15.99 18.52
C GLY A 159 -2.09 15.62 17.20
N TYR A 160 -1.57 14.65 16.45
CA TYR A 160 -2.18 14.11 15.23
C TYR A 160 -2.56 12.64 15.43
N CYS A 161 -3.61 12.21 14.74
CA CYS A 161 -3.92 10.79 14.63
C CYS A 161 -3.23 10.22 13.39
N VAL A 162 -2.38 9.23 13.60
CA VAL A 162 -1.61 8.56 12.54
C VAL A 162 -2.26 7.22 12.26
N VAL A 163 -2.65 6.99 11.01
CA VAL A 163 -3.31 5.76 10.55
C VAL A 163 -2.38 5.04 9.57
N THR A 164 -1.82 3.94 10.07
CA THR A 164 -0.91 3.06 9.35
C THR A 164 -1.70 1.96 8.65
N HIS A 165 -1.64 1.92 7.32
CA HIS A 165 -2.22 0.84 6.52
C HIS A 165 -1.12 -0.17 6.18
N PHE A 166 -1.09 -1.30 6.89
CA PHE A 166 -0.24 -2.42 6.54
C PHE A 166 -0.85 -3.15 5.36
N VAL A 167 -0.08 -3.33 4.31
CA VAL A 167 -0.56 -4.04 3.13
C VAL A 167 0.34 -5.18 2.74
N ARG A 168 -0.28 -6.22 2.18
CA ARG A 168 0.41 -7.25 1.43
C ARG A 168 -0.15 -7.22 0.02
N ALA A 169 0.73 -7.02 -0.95
CA ALA A 169 0.34 -7.11 -2.35
C ALA A 169 0.01 -8.58 -2.66
N ALA A 170 -1.15 -8.82 -3.28
CA ALA A 170 -1.64 -10.17 -3.53
C ALA A 170 -0.73 -10.91 -4.52
N GLU A 171 -0.09 -11.98 -4.07
CA GLU A 171 0.52 -13.00 -4.94
C GLU A 171 -0.55 -14.03 -5.35
N PRO A 172 -0.46 -14.65 -6.54
CA PRO A 172 0.66 -14.65 -7.50
C PRO A 172 0.55 -13.65 -8.67
N ASN A 173 -0.48 -12.81 -8.74
CA ASN A 173 -0.74 -11.95 -9.93
C ASN A 173 -0.04 -10.58 -9.91
N THR A 174 0.95 -10.42 -9.04
CA THR A 174 1.55 -9.12 -8.69
C THR A 174 2.36 -8.49 -9.84
N ASP A 175 2.69 -9.24 -10.88
CA ASP A 175 3.50 -8.73 -12.00
C ASP A 175 2.81 -7.59 -12.76
N ILE A 176 1.48 -7.54 -12.68
CA ILE A 176 0.66 -6.65 -13.48
C ILE A 176 0.66 -5.21 -12.94
N ASN A 177 0.98 -4.96 -11.67
CA ASN A 177 0.78 -3.61 -11.13
C ASN A 177 1.69 -3.20 -9.96
N VAL A 178 2.93 -3.73 -9.95
CA VAL A 178 4.00 -3.35 -9.02
C VAL A 178 4.25 -1.84 -9.00
N LYS A 179 4.16 -1.17 -10.15
CA LYS A 179 4.28 0.30 -10.29
C LYS A 179 3.25 1.01 -9.40
N THR A 180 1.98 0.60 -9.47
CA THR A 180 0.91 1.22 -8.69
C THR A 180 1.08 0.96 -7.19
N VAL A 181 1.43 -0.27 -6.81
CA VAL A 181 1.70 -0.59 -5.39
C VAL A 181 2.75 0.35 -4.83
N PHE A 182 3.91 0.44 -5.49
CA PHE A 182 5.03 1.24 -5.00
C PHE A 182 4.81 2.75 -5.09
N SER A 183 4.05 3.23 -6.07
CA SER A 183 3.71 4.67 -6.14
C SER A 183 2.90 5.19 -4.95
N ARG A 184 2.32 4.27 -4.17
CA ARG A 184 1.39 4.58 -3.07
C ARG A 184 1.95 4.21 -1.70
N VAL A 185 3.15 3.65 -1.64
CA VAL A 185 3.79 3.15 -0.41
C VAL A 185 4.78 4.18 0.11
N THR A 186 4.77 4.39 1.43
CA THR A 186 5.70 5.28 2.12
C THR A 186 6.93 4.53 2.62
N ALA A 187 6.73 3.33 3.16
CA ALA A 187 7.81 2.48 3.66
C ALA A 187 7.57 1.01 3.30
N CYS A 188 8.65 0.25 3.17
CA CYS A 188 8.58 -1.19 2.93
C CYS A 188 9.41 -1.94 3.97
N ILE A 189 8.79 -2.91 4.64
CA ILE A 189 9.49 -3.89 5.48
C ILE A 189 9.71 -5.13 4.62
N PHE A 190 10.98 -5.40 4.32
CA PHE A 190 11.40 -6.37 3.34
C PHE A 190 12.25 -7.45 3.97
N VAL A 191 11.76 -8.69 4.01
CA VAL A 191 12.59 -9.84 4.45
C VAL A 191 13.44 -10.31 3.28
N ASN A 192 14.76 -10.20 3.40
CA ASN A 192 15.68 -10.73 2.41
C ASN A 192 15.79 -12.26 2.56
N THR A 193 15.36 -13.02 1.56
CA THR A 193 15.36 -14.48 1.59
C THR A 193 16.04 -15.06 0.36
N SER A 194 16.30 -16.38 0.38
CA SER A 194 16.93 -17.05 -0.77
C SER A 194 15.99 -16.97 -1.96
N GLU A 195 16.55 -16.70 -3.13
CA GLU A 195 15.83 -16.69 -4.41
C GLU A 195 15.32 -18.10 -4.72
N LYS A 196 14.22 -18.50 -4.08
CA LYS A 196 13.42 -19.63 -4.54
C LYS A 196 12.19 -19.06 -5.25
N SER A 197 12.23 -19.16 -6.58
CA SER A 197 11.09 -19.17 -7.51
C SER A 197 10.14 -17.96 -7.52
N PHE A 198 10.24 -17.16 -8.60
CA PHE A 198 9.15 -16.43 -9.28
C PHE A 198 8.27 -15.45 -8.49
N TYR A 199 8.70 -14.95 -7.33
CA TYR A 199 7.97 -13.87 -6.64
C TYR A 199 8.20 -12.52 -7.32
N ASN A 200 7.11 -11.84 -7.64
CA ASN A 200 7.09 -10.53 -8.31
C ASN A 200 7.63 -9.40 -7.42
N LEU A 201 7.62 -9.59 -6.09
CA LEU A 201 8.19 -8.69 -5.09
C LEU A 201 9.56 -9.18 -4.62
N SER A 202 10.46 -9.43 -5.58
CA SER A 202 11.83 -9.84 -5.31
C SER A 202 12.83 -8.88 -5.95
N LEU A 203 14.02 -8.79 -5.36
CA LEU A 203 15.11 -7.96 -5.87
C LEU A 203 15.54 -8.39 -7.27
N TYR A 204 15.55 -9.70 -7.54
CA TYR A 204 15.79 -10.25 -8.87
C TYR A 204 14.88 -9.60 -9.90
N GLN A 205 13.57 -9.54 -9.64
CA GLN A 205 12.62 -8.90 -10.55
C GLN A 205 12.84 -7.38 -10.66
N PHE A 206 13.13 -6.70 -9.55
CA PHE A 206 13.35 -5.25 -9.59
C PHE A 206 14.61 -4.85 -10.34
N GLN A 207 15.68 -5.64 -10.28
CA GLN A 207 16.91 -5.35 -11.01
C GLN A 207 16.69 -5.25 -12.52
N HIS A 208 15.72 -5.99 -13.06
CA HIS A 208 15.36 -5.98 -14.48
C HIS A 208 14.30 -4.93 -14.86
N ARG A 209 13.77 -4.17 -13.90
CA ARG A 209 12.70 -3.16 -14.10
C ARG A 209 13.16 -1.75 -13.78
N THR A 210 14.04 -1.23 -14.63
CA THR A 210 14.63 0.13 -14.48
C THR A 210 13.59 1.25 -14.41
N GLU A 211 12.44 1.06 -15.06
CA GLU A 211 11.31 1.99 -15.05
C GLU A 211 10.68 2.17 -13.66
N LEU A 212 10.91 1.22 -12.74
CA LEU A 212 10.43 1.31 -11.36
C LEU A 212 11.39 2.06 -10.43
N TYR A 213 12.64 2.29 -10.83
CA TYR A 213 13.67 2.85 -9.94
C TYR A 213 13.27 4.18 -9.30
N PRO A 214 12.63 5.14 -10.01
CA PRO A 214 12.19 6.39 -9.37
C PRO A 214 11.18 6.17 -8.24
N LEU A 215 10.28 5.19 -8.38
CA LEU A 215 9.28 4.85 -7.36
C LEU A 215 9.91 4.09 -6.20
N LEU A 216 10.78 3.13 -6.50
CA LEU A 216 11.50 2.36 -5.47
C LEU A 216 12.40 3.29 -4.63
N LYS A 217 12.99 4.31 -5.25
CA LYS A 217 13.82 5.31 -4.58
C LYS A 217 13.04 6.14 -3.55
N SER A 218 11.76 6.44 -3.78
CA SER A 218 10.97 7.28 -2.87
C SER A 218 10.46 6.55 -1.63
N ILE A 219 10.74 5.25 -1.51
CA ILE A 219 10.30 4.40 -0.40
C ILE A 219 11.43 4.27 0.60
N TYR A 220 11.10 4.32 1.89
CA TYR A 220 12.05 3.96 2.95
C TYR A 220 12.06 2.45 3.17
N TRP A 221 13.22 1.83 3.00
CA TRP A 221 13.35 0.37 3.05
C TRP A 221 13.90 -0.11 4.39
N TYR A 222 13.18 -0.99 5.06
CA TYR A 222 13.65 -1.72 6.24
C TYR A 222 13.92 -3.16 5.83
N VAL A 223 15.19 -3.50 5.66
CA VAL A 223 15.62 -4.81 5.14
C VAL A 223 16.02 -5.71 6.30
N ILE A 224 15.27 -6.78 6.52
CA ILE A 224 15.58 -7.83 7.48
C ILE A 224 16.50 -8.84 6.82
N ASP A 225 17.73 -8.91 7.31
CA ASP A 225 18.81 -9.67 6.71
C ASP A 225 18.84 -11.13 7.22
N ALA A 226 18.09 -12.01 6.55
CA ALA A 226 18.06 -13.44 6.87
C ALA A 226 19.07 -14.28 6.06
N ILE A 227 19.74 -13.70 5.05
CA ILE A 227 20.70 -14.32 4.09
C ILE A 227 21.64 -13.22 3.56
N PRO A 228 22.93 -13.48 3.26
CA PRO A 228 23.91 -12.49 2.81
C PRO A 228 23.32 -11.32 1.99
N PRO A 229 23.42 -10.08 2.51
CA PRO A 229 22.63 -8.95 2.04
C PRO A 229 23.26 -8.23 0.85
N GLU A 230 24.42 -8.66 0.34
CA GLU A 230 25.24 -7.87 -0.58
C GLU A 230 24.45 -7.49 -1.84
N LYS A 231 23.71 -8.43 -2.42
CA LYS A 231 22.88 -8.18 -3.60
C LYS A 231 21.76 -7.16 -3.34
N VAL A 232 21.20 -7.14 -2.13
CA VAL A 232 20.13 -6.21 -1.74
C VAL A 232 20.70 -4.82 -1.56
N ILE A 233 21.80 -4.74 -0.81
CA ILE A 233 22.51 -3.50 -0.52
C ILE A 233 22.98 -2.87 -1.82
N ASP A 234 23.62 -3.65 -2.69
CA ASP A 234 24.11 -3.19 -3.98
C ASP A 234 22.97 -2.64 -4.85
N PHE A 235 21.82 -3.32 -4.84
CA PHE A 235 20.64 -2.84 -5.56
C PHE A 235 20.09 -1.53 -4.98
N LEU A 236 19.88 -1.45 -3.66
CA LEU A 236 19.34 -0.25 -3.00
C LEU A 236 20.28 0.95 -3.14
N HIS A 237 21.59 0.74 -3.02
CA HIS A 237 22.61 1.75 -3.33
C HIS A 237 22.58 2.17 -4.80
N LYS A 238 22.49 1.22 -5.74
CA LYS A 238 22.39 1.49 -7.18
C LYS A 238 21.23 2.42 -7.50
N ILE A 239 20.07 2.21 -6.88
CA ILE A 239 18.88 3.07 -7.08
C ILE A 239 18.87 4.32 -6.19
N LYS A 240 19.86 4.47 -5.30
CA LYS A 240 19.97 5.56 -4.32
C LYS A 240 18.73 5.67 -3.42
N ALA A 241 18.18 4.53 -3.01
CA ALA A 241 17.08 4.47 -2.07
C ALA A 241 17.58 4.62 -0.63
N ASP A 242 16.76 5.22 0.23
CA ASP A 242 17.02 5.26 1.67
C ASP A 242 16.66 3.91 2.29
N PHE A 243 17.58 3.32 3.06
CA PHE A 243 17.35 2.02 3.67
C PHE A 243 18.04 1.86 5.03
N LYS A 244 17.46 1.00 5.86
CA LYS A 244 18.00 0.52 7.13
C LYS A 244 18.11 -1.00 7.09
N LEU A 245 19.33 -1.50 7.32
CA LEU A 245 19.57 -2.93 7.49
C LEU A 245 19.28 -3.33 8.92
N MET A 246 18.59 -4.46 9.08
CA MET A 246 18.27 -5.05 10.37
C MET A 246 18.83 -6.47 10.41
N GLN A 247 19.61 -6.79 11.44
CA GLN A 247 20.07 -8.16 11.63
C GLN A 247 18.90 -9.07 11.96
N TYR A 248 18.91 -10.28 11.38
CA TYR A 248 17.92 -11.28 11.72
C TYR A 248 18.12 -11.82 13.14
N ALA A 249 17.24 -11.41 14.06
CA ALA A 249 17.18 -11.82 15.46
C ALA A 249 16.28 -13.05 15.71
N GLY A 250 15.78 -13.70 14.65
CA GLY A 250 14.93 -14.90 14.74
C GLY A 250 13.46 -14.66 14.39
N THR A 251 12.70 -15.76 14.29
CA THR A 251 11.31 -15.79 13.79
C THR A 251 10.27 -15.14 14.71
N LYS A 252 10.59 -15.04 15.99
CA LYS A 252 9.72 -14.48 17.04
C LYS A 252 10.01 -13.01 17.34
N HIS A 253 11.09 -12.46 16.78
CA HIS A 253 11.43 -11.05 16.97
C HIS A 253 10.36 -10.16 16.33
N ASP A 254 9.98 -9.09 17.02
CA ASP A 254 8.95 -8.15 16.57
C ASP A 254 9.58 -6.98 15.82
N TYR A 255 10.05 -7.26 14.59
CA TYR A 255 10.66 -6.25 13.73
C TYR A 255 9.71 -5.08 13.45
N LEU A 256 8.39 -5.34 13.40
CA LEU A 256 7.41 -4.28 13.20
C LEU A 256 7.41 -3.29 14.37
N GLN A 257 7.39 -3.79 15.62
CA GLN A 257 7.46 -2.94 16.81
C GLN A 257 8.75 -2.12 16.86
N GLU A 258 9.85 -2.65 16.33
CA GLU A 258 11.14 -1.95 16.28
C GLU A 258 11.14 -0.77 15.29
N VAL A 259 10.52 -0.92 14.12
CA VAL A 259 10.58 0.09 13.04
C VAL A 259 9.37 1.00 12.95
N LEU A 260 8.19 0.54 13.38
CA LEU A 260 6.94 1.28 13.23
C LEU A 260 6.99 2.68 13.89
N PRO A 261 7.50 2.85 15.13
CA PRO A 261 7.59 4.17 15.74
C PRO A 261 8.48 5.14 14.95
N GLU A 262 9.57 4.63 14.35
CA GLU A 262 10.48 5.42 13.53
C GLU A 262 9.79 5.90 12.24
N ILE A 263 9.06 5.01 11.57
CA ILE A 263 8.30 5.35 10.35
C ILE A 263 7.22 6.39 10.66
N GLU A 264 6.47 6.21 11.74
CA GLU A 264 5.40 7.14 12.15
C GLU A 264 5.96 8.54 12.47
N LEU A 265 7.10 8.61 13.18
CA LEU A 265 7.77 9.87 13.47
C LEU A 265 8.26 10.56 12.20
N MET A 266 8.89 9.83 11.29
CA MET A 266 9.34 10.35 10.01
C MET A 266 8.17 10.91 9.17
N VAL A 267 7.02 10.22 9.15
CA VAL A 267 5.80 10.71 8.49
C VAL A 267 5.37 12.03 9.11
N LEU A 268 5.29 12.12 10.43
CA LEU A 268 4.89 13.36 11.11
C LEU A 268 5.86 14.52 10.90
N GLU A 269 7.17 14.26 10.95
CA GLU A 269 8.19 15.27 10.65
C GLU A 269 8.05 15.79 9.22
N ARG A 270 7.80 14.88 8.27
CA ARG A 270 7.55 15.25 6.88
C ARG A 270 6.29 16.09 6.73
N CYS A 271 5.20 15.71 7.41
CA CYS A 271 3.97 16.49 7.43
C CYS A 271 4.18 17.89 8.00
N ASN A 272 4.88 18.00 9.12
CA ASN A 272 5.19 19.27 9.78
C ASN A 272 6.04 20.19 8.89
N GLN A 273 6.99 19.65 8.12
CA GLN A 273 7.77 20.42 7.15
C GLN A 273 6.87 20.95 6.01
N LEU A 274 6.02 20.10 5.45
CA LEU A 274 5.19 20.44 4.30
C LEU A 274 4.06 21.42 4.66
N LEU A 275 3.48 21.31 5.86
CA LEU A 275 2.43 22.22 6.34
C LEU A 275 2.97 23.60 6.74
N ARG A 276 4.28 23.73 7.01
CA ARG A 276 4.94 25.00 7.35
C ARG A 276 5.54 25.73 6.14
N THR A 277 5.58 25.09 4.98
CA THR A 277 6.10 25.71 3.76
C THR A 277 4.93 26.41 3.05
N PRO A 278 4.97 27.76 2.89
CA PRO A 278 3.87 28.53 2.30
C PRO A 278 3.59 28.21 0.83
#